data_AF-A0A2G2K9B3-F1
#
_entry.id   AF-A0A2G2K9B3-F1
#
_cell.length_a   1.000
_cell.length_b   1.000
_cell.length_c   1.000
_cell.angle_alpha   90.00
_cell.angle_beta   90.00
_cell.angle_gamma   90.00
#
_symmetry.space_group_name_H-M   'P 1'
#
loop_
_entity.id
_entity.type
_entity.pdbx_description
1 polymer ?
#
loop_
_entity_poly.entity_id
_entity_poly.type
_entity_poly.pdbx_seq_one_letter_code
_entity_poly.pdbx_strand_id
1 'polypeptide(L)'
;MIKTNKPFELIYFSVFPTQTVEGMIYTYIAVDDYSTFTFVTGIEHDVTPELLSKHIDILMHHKDFKKPTKSKFTIMIPYDQDVNIESKVLDVIKPFNGELVFNQKEVVKNTLPIINAFNAFKNK
;
A
#
# COMPACT_ATOMS: atom_id res chain seq x y z
N MET A 1 -5.79 -11.94 13.07
CA MET A 1 -5.87 -11.86 11.59
C MET A 1 -7.19 -11.17 11.28
N ILE A 2 -7.16 -10.05 10.55
CA ILE A 2 -8.39 -9.39 10.09
C ILE A 2 -8.99 -10.31 9.02
N LYS A 3 -10.25 -10.72 9.19
CA LYS A 3 -10.95 -11.55 8.21
C LYS A 3 -11.73 -10.63 7.26
N THR A 4 -11.39 -10.65 5.98
CA THR A 4 -12.13 -9.93 4.94
C THR A 4 -13.25 -10.80 4.36
N ASN A 5 -14.36 -10.18 3.99
CA ASN A 5 -15.53 -10.83 3.38
C ASN A 5 -15.97 -10.15 2.08
N LYS A 6 -15.40 -8.99 1.74
CA LYS A 6 -15.65 -8.27 0.48
C LYS A 6 -14.41 -7.47 0.04
N PRO A 7 -14.34 -7.07 -1.25
CA PRO A 7 -13.25 -6.25 -1.74
C PRO A 7 -13.08 -4.95 -0.94
N PHE A 8 -11.82 -4.57 -0.81
CA PHE A 8 -11.31 -3.33 -0.25
C PHE A 8 -11.51 -3.12 1.26
N GLU A 9 -11.84 -4.16 2.03
CA GLU A 9 -11.89 -4.07 3.50
C GLU A 9 -10.50 -3.98 4.14
N LEU A 10 -9.53 -4.69 3.59
CA LEU A 10 -8.14 -4.67 4.04
C LEU A 10 -7.23 -4.50 2.83
N ILE A 11 -6.37 -3.49 2.90
CA ILE A 11 -5.37 -3.20 1.89
C ILE A 11 -3.99 -3.34 2.51
N TYR A 12 -3.17 -4.21 1.95
CA TYR A 12 -1.74 -4.25 2.23
C TYR A 12 -1.04 -3.23 1.35
N PHE A 13 -0.50 -2.18 1.96
CA PHE A 13 0.25 -1.17 1.24
C PHE A 13 1.73 -1.41 1.48
N SER A 14 2.53 -1.51 0.42
CA SER A 14 3.94 -1.90 0.51
C SER A 14 4.80 -1.12 -0.47
N VAL A 15 6.07 -0.96 -0.11
CA VAL A 15 7.10 -0.32 -0.92
C VAL A 15 8.24 -1.31 -1.07
N PHE A 16 8.73 -1.50 -2.29
CA PHE A 16 9.89 -2.36 -2.52
C PHE A 16 10.95 -1.70 -3.39
N PRO A 17 12.24 -1.86 -3.03
CA PRO A 17 13.34 -1.32 -3.80
C PRO A 17 13.59 -2.15 -5.06
N THR A 18 14.02 -1.49 -6.12
CA THR A 18 14.48 -2.12 -7.36
C THR A 18 15.74 -1.41 -7.83
N GLN A 19 16.84 -2.16 -8.00
CA GLN A 19 18.07 -1.60 -8.57
C GLN A 19 17.90 -1.41 -10.08
N THR A 20 18.21 -0.21 -10.58
CA THR A 20 18.29 0.11 -12.01
C THR A 20 19.69 0.59 -12.38
N VAL A 21 19.93 0.82 -13.68
CA VAL A 21 21.17 1.43 -14.17
C VAL A 21 21.32 2.90 -13.72
N GLU A 22 20.21 3.57 -13.42
CA GLU A 22 20.17 4.97 -12.97
C GLU A 22 20.19 5.12 -11.45
N GLY A 23 20.14 4.01 -10.71
CA GLY A 23 20.12 4.00 -9.24
C GLY A 23 18.99 3.16 -8.65
N MET A 24 18.78 3.30 -7.35
CA MET A 24 17.67 2.64 -6.65
C MET A 24 16.36 3.39 -6.93
N ILE A 25 15.31 2.64 -7.23
CA ILE A 25 13.94 3.15 -7.27
C ILE A 25 13.07 2.35 -6.29
N TYR A 26 11.99 2.95 -5.83
CA TYR A 26 11.05 2.38 -4.88
C TYR A 26 9.67 2.35 -5.51
N THR A 27 9.15 1.14 -5.72
CA THR A 27 7.81 0.96 -6.29
C THR A 27 6.79 0.84 -5.18
N TYR A 28 5.73 1.65 -5.27
CA TYR A 28 4.65 1.70 -4.30
C TYR A 28 3.47 0.88 -4.82
N ILE A 29 3.02 -0.08 -4.01
CA ILE A 29 1.91 -0.97 -4.34
C ILE A 29 0.89 -1.05 -3.23
N ALA A 30 -0.36 -1.29 -3.61
CA ALA A 30 -1.44 -1.62 -2.70
C ALA A 30 -2.13 -2.90 -3.18
N VAL A 31 -2.36 -3.84 -2.28
CA VAL A 31 -2.95 -5.14 -2.58
C VAL A 31 -4.22 -5.30 -1.77
N ASP A 32 -5.34 -5.51 -2.43
CA ASP A 32 -6.60 -5.88 -1.77
C ASP A 32 -6.53 -7.32 -1.28
N ASP A 33 -6.72 -7.54 0.02
CA ASP A 33 -6.64 -8.86 0.64
C ASP A 33 -7.68 -9.85 0.07
N TYR A 34 -8.90 -9.37 -0.18
CA TYR A 34 -10.00 -10.23 -0.62
C TYR A 34 -9.89 -10.63 -2.10
N SER A 35 -9.72 -9.66 -3.00
CA SER A 35 -9.71 -9.91 -4.45
C SER A 35 -8.32 -10.18 -5.01
N THR A 36 -7.26 -9.97 -4.21
CA THR A 36 -5.85 -9.97 -4.65
C THR A 36 -5.52 -8.92 -5.74
N PHE A 37 -6.45 -8.00 -6.02
CA PHE A 37 -6.23 -6.95 -6.99
C PHE A 37 -5.11 -6.02 -6.51
N THR A 38 -4.17 -5.71 -7.41
CA THR A 38 -2.99 -4.91 -7.11
C THR A 38 -3.05 -3.57 -7.83
N PHE A 39 -2.84 -2.51 -7.08
CA PHE A 39 -2.64 -1.16 -7.57
C PHE A 39 -1.16 -0.82 -7.49
N VAL A 40 -0.59 -0.32 -8.59
CA VAL A 40 0.73 0.34 -8.57
C VAL A 40 0.45 1.83 -8.54
N THR A 41 0.82 2.49 -7.45
CA THR A 41 0.52 3.92 -7.24
C THR A 41 1.66 4.82 -7.71
N GLY A 42 2.83 4.27 -7.99
CA GLY A 42 3.94 4.96 -8.64
C GLY A 42 5.32 4.42 -8.25
N ILE A 43 6.33 5.15 -8.68
CA ILE A 43 7.74 4.86 -8.46
C ILE A 43 8.42 6.16 -8.02
N GLU A 44 9.26 6.09 -6.99
CA GLU A 44 10.03 7.24 -6.47
C GLU A 44 11.50 6.86 -6.27
N HIS A 45 12.36 7.85 -6.02
CA HIS A 45 13.79 7.65 -5.75
C HIS A 45 14.13 7.60 -4.25
N ASP A 46 13.16 7.81 -3.37
CA ASP A 46 13.34 7.81 -1.93
C ASP A 46 12.08 7.27 -1.23
N VAL A 47 12.17 7.02 0.08
CA VAL A 47 11.06 6.56 0.92
C VAL A 47 10.94 7.49 2.13
N THR A 48 9.99 8.42 2.06
CA THR A 48 9.67 9.35 3.15
C THR A 48 8.21 9.23 3.58
N PRO A 49 7.84 9.69 4.79
CA PRO A 49 6.45 9.77 5.21
C PRO A 49 5.56 10.56 4.25
N GLU A 50 6.08 11.64 3.63
CA GLU A 50 5.38 12.45 2.63
C GLU A 50 5.06 11.66 1.36
N LEU A 51 6.04 10.91 0.85
CA LEU A 51 5.83 10.08 -0.34
C LEU A 51 4.86 8.93 -0.04
N LEU A 52 4.98 8.33 1.14
CA LEU A 52 4.04 7.30 1.58
C LEU A 52 2.59 7.84 1.61
N SER A 53 2.36 9.00 2.24
CA SER A 53 1.02 9.60 2.28
C SER A 53 0.52 10.01 0.90
N LYS A 54 1.41 10.55 0.03
CA LYS A 54 1.08 10.89 -1.37
C LYS A 54 0.57 9.66 -2.13
N HIS A 55 1.25 8.53 -2.03
CA HIS A 55 0.83 7.34 -2.78
C HIS A 55 -0.42 6.68 -2.20
N ILE A 56 -0.67 6.80 -0.91
CA ILE A 56 -1.95 6.41 -0.31
C ILE A 56 -3.08 7.34 -0.78
N ASP A 57 -2.82 8.64 -0.91
CA ASP A 57 -3.79 9.61 -1.45
C ASP A 57 -4.15 9.29 -2.92
N ILE A 58 -3.13 8.95 -3.74
CA ILE A 58 -3.35 8.46 -5.12
C ILE A 58 -4.25 7.22 -5.12
N LEU A 59 -4.04 6.27 -4.19
CA LEU A 59 -4.89 5.10 -4.07
C LEU A 59 -6.34 5.49 -3.72
N MET A 60 -6.55 6.42 -2.79
CA MET A 60 -7.89 6.86 -2.38
C MET A 60 -8.68 7.47 -3.54
N HIS A 61 -7.99 8.12 -4.46
CA HIS A 61 -8.57 8.74 -5.66
C HIS A 61 -8.55 7.84 -6.90
N HIS A 62 -8.06 6.59 -6.78
CA HIS A 62 -7.96 5.69 -7.91
C HIS A 62 -9.36 5.24 -8.39
N LYS A 63 -9.60 5.30 -9.71
CA LYS A 63 -10.91 5.00 -10.33
C LYS A 63 -11.46 3.60 -10.02
N ASP A 64 -10.59 2.64 -9.76
CA ASP A 64 -10.94 1.25 -9.47
C ASP A 64 -10.99 0.99 -7.96
N PHE A 65 -10.52 1.94 -7.15
CA PHE A 65 -10.68 1.94 -5.70
C PHE A 65 -12.04 2.56 -5.31
N LYS A 66 -13.12 2.08 -5.94
CA LYS A 66 -14.48 2.56 -5.71
C LYS A 66 -15.08 1.88 -4.50
N LYS A 67 -14.91 2.48 -3.33
CA LYS A 67 -15.66 2.08 -2.14
C LYS A 67 -17.05 2.72 -2.12
N PRO A 68 -18.07 2.00 -1.62
CA PRO A 68 -19.24 2.67 -1.11
C PRO A 68 -18.80 3.65 -0.02
N THR A 69 -19.20 4.91 -0.11
CA THR A 69 -18.78 6.04 0.77
C THR A 69 -18.95 5.81 2.27
N LYS A 70 -19.66 4.76 2.69
CA LYS A 70 -19.90 4.38 4.09
C LYS A 70 -19.15 3.13 4.56
N SER A 71 -18.39 2.45 3.70
CA SER A 71 -17.69 1.22 4.11
C SER A 71 -16.36 1.55 4.78
N LYS A 72 -16.21 1.08 6.02
CA LYS A 72 -14.91 1.09 6.72
C LYS A 72 -13.89 0.24 5.98
N PHE A 73 -12.63 0.61 6.11
CA PHE A 73 -11.51 -0.21 5.65
C PHE A 73 -10.27 0.00 6.51
N THR A 74 -9.31 -0.90 6.34
CA THR A 74 -8.00 -0.81 6.96
C THR A 74 -6.91 -0.74 5.90
N ILE A 75 -6.00 0.22 6.01
CA ILE A 75 -4.69 0.16 5.36
C ILE A 75 -3.69 -0.39 6.35
N MET A 76 -2.94 -1.40 5.93
CA MET A 76 -1.87 -1.99 6.70
C MET A 76 -0.53 -1.68 6.05
N ILE A 77 0.44 -1.16 6.81
CA ILE A 77 1.75 -0.74 6.31
C ILE A 77 2.91 -1.48 7.01
N PRO A 78 4.06 -1.68 6.33
CA PRO A 78 5.14 -2.54 6.79
C PRO A 78 6.21 -1.78 7.59
N TYR A 79 5.78 -0.81 8.39
CA TYR A 79 6.68 -0.01 9.23
C TYR A 79 6.41 -0.32 10.70
N ASP A 80 7.40 -0.01 11.54
CA ASP A 80 7.16 0.15 12.96
C ASP A 80 6.29 1.39 13.19
N GLN A 81 5.66 1.46 14.37
CA GLN A 81 4.82 2.61 14.70
C GLN A 81 5.67 3.89 14.75
N ASP A 82 5.35 4.83 13.87
CA ASP A 82 6.00 6.13 13.75
C ASP A 82 4.92 7.21 13.69
N VAL A 83 5.02 8.22 14.57
CA VAL A 83 4.00 9.26 14.74
C VAL A 83 3.85 10.14 13.49
N ASN A 84 4.95 10.41 12.77
CA ASN A 84 4.91 11.24 11.57
C ASN A 84 4.22 10.50 10.42
N ILE A 85 4.53 9.21 10.27
CA ILE A 85 3.85 8.33 9.31
C ILE A 85 2.37 8.21 9.68
N GLU A 86 2.08 7.90 10.94
CA GLU A 86 0.72 7.70 11.44
C GLU A 86 -0.15 8.93 11.17
N SER A 87 0.31 10.13 11.55
CA SER A 87 -0.43 11.38 11.34
C SER A 87 -0.72 11.61 9.86
N LYS A 88 0.30 11.57 9.00
CA LYS A 88 0.15 11.87 7.56
C LYS A 88 -0.76 10.88 6.85
N VAL A 89 -0.64 9.60 7.18
CA VAL A 89 -1.50 8.57 6.57
C VAL A 89 -2.93 8.69 7.07
N LEU A 90 -3.14 8.93 8.36
CA LEU A 90 -4.48 9.12 8.93
C LEU A 90 -5.18 10.35 8.36
N ASP A 91 -4.46 11.45 8.13
CA ASP A 91 -5.01 12.67 7.51
C ASP A 91 -5.59 12.39 6.11
N VAL A 92 -4.95 11.48 5.36
CA VAL A 92 -5.41 11.06 4.04
C VAL A 92 -6.60 10.11 4.11
N ILE A 93 -6.58 9.11 5.00
CA ILE A 93 -7.57 8.01 4.95
C ILE A 93 -8.81 8.23 5.81
N LYS A 94 -8.74 9.09 6.85
CA LYS A 94 -9.89 9.38 7.73
C LYS A 94 -11.11 9.91 6.98
N PRO A 95 -10.99 10.84 6.00
CA PRO A 95 -12.13 11.30 5.19
C PRO A 95 -12.86 10.17 4.44
N PHE A 96 -12.19 9.04 4.23
CA PHE A 96 -12.72 7.88 3.52
C PHE A 96 -13.20 6.75 4.46
N ASN A 97 -13.27 7.00 5.78
CA ASN A 97 -13.53 5.98 6.81
C ASN A 97 -12.46 4.87 6.89
N GLY A 98 -11.20 5.23 6.61
CA GLY A 98 -10.05 4.34 6.74
C GLY A 98 -9.47 4.31 8.16
N GLU A 99 -8.94 3.14 8.52
CA GLU A 99 -8.16 2.89 9.74
C GLU A 99 -6.75 2.45 9.34
N LEU A 100 -5.75 2.75 10.18
CA LEU A 100 -4.34 2.41 9.92
C LEU A 100 -3.87 1.32 10.88
N VAL A 101 -3.15 0.32 10.36
CA VAL A 101 -2.49 -0.71 11.16
C VAL A 101 -1.02 -0.86 10.74
N PHE A 102 -0.13 -0.89 11.70
CA PHE A 102 1.30 -1.20 11.50
C PHE A 102 1.51 -2.69 11.70
N ASN A 103 1.91 -3.41 10.65
CA ASN A 103 2.21 -4.84 10.75
C ASN A 103 3.10 -5.30 9.58
N GLN A 104 4.41 -5.22 9.78
CA GLN A 104 5.39 -5.63 8.79
C GLN A 104 5.24 -7.09 8.36
N LYS A 105 5.05 -8.01 9.31
CA LYS A 105 4.99 -9.44 9.02
C LYS A 105 3.84 -9.80 8.07
N GLU A 106 2.64 -9.29 8.33
CA GLU A 106 1.48 -9.56 7.50
C GLU A 106 1.56 -8.86 6.14
N VAL A 107 2.03 -7.61 6.09
CA VAL A 107 2.19 -6.91 4.81
C VAL A 107 3.20 -7.64 3.93
N VAL A 108 4.40 -7.94 4.45
CA VAL A 108 5.44 -8.64 3.68
C VAL A 108 4.94 -10.01 3.20
N LYS A 109 4.30 -10.79 4.08
CA LYS A 109 3.77 -12.11 3.71
C LYS A 109 2.82 -12.04 2.50
N ASN A 110 1.95 -11.03 2.46
CA ASN A 110 0.89 -10.94 1.45
C ASN A 110 1.30 -10.15 0.20
N THR A 111 2.33 -9.31 0.26
CA THR A 111 2.84 -8.58 -0.92
C THR A 111 4.04 -9.25 -1.60
N LEU A 112 4.79 -10.10 -0.88
CA LEU A 112 6.00 -10.74 -1.41
C LEU A 112 5.77 -11.56 -2.70
N PRO A 113 4.69 -12.36 -2.87
CA PRO A 113 4.46 -13.07 -4.12
C PRO A 113 4.35 -12.14 -5.33
N ILE A 114 3.75 -10.96 -5.15
CA ILE A 114 3.56 -9.96 -6.20
C ILE A 114 4.87 -9.27 -6.54
N ILE A 115 5.65 -8.91 -5.51
CA ILE A 115 6.99 -8.35 -5.66
C ILE A 115 7.91 -9.31 -6.43
N ASN A 116 7.85 -10.61 -6.09
CA ASN A 116 8.63 -11.63 -6.79
C ASN A 116 8.21 -11.77 -8.26
N ALA A 117 6.91 -11.73 -8.55
CA ALA A 117 6.40 -11.76 -9.92
C ALA A 117 6.87 -10.54 -10.74
N PHE A 118 6.85 -9.34 -10.13
CA PHE A 118 7.32 -8.11 -10.76
C PHE A 118 8.81 -8.19 -11.10
N ASN A 119 9.64 -8.65 -10.16
CA ASN A 119 11.08 -8.79 -10.35
C ASN A 119 11.44 -9.87 -11.38
N ALA A 120 10.69 -10.98 -11.41
CA ALA A 120 10.91 -12.06 -12.39
C ALA A 120 10.64 -11.60 -13.83
N PHE A 121 9.69 -10.69 -14.04
CA PHE A 121 9.41 -10.12 -15.36
C PHE A 121 10.56 -9.24 -15.86
N LYS A 122 11.23 -8.51 -14.97
CA LYS A 122 12.34 -7.62 -15.32
C LYS A 122 13.61 -8.36 -15.77
N ASN A 123 13.80 -9.60 -15.32
CA ASN A 123 14.98 -10.41 -15.65
C ASN A 123 14.84 -11.22 -16.96
N LYS A 124 13.82 -10.94 -17.76
CA LYS A 124 13.62 -11.50 -19.11
C LYS A 124 13.91 -10.43 -20.16
#